data_AF-A0A1I4RP23-F1
#
_entry.id   AF-A0A1I4RP23-F1
#
_cell.length_a   1.000
_cell.length_b   1.000
_cell.length_c   1.000
_cell.angle_alpha   90.00
_cell.angle_beta   90.00
_cell.angle_gamma   90.00
#
_symmetry.space_group_name_H-M   'P 1'
#
loop_
_entity.id
_entity.type
_entity.pdbx_description
1 polymer ?
#
loop_
_entity_poly.entity_id
_entity_poly.type
_entity_poly.pdbx_seq_one_letter_code
_entity_poly.pdbx_strand_id
1 'polypeptide(L)'
;MSMAENFSVDTVPHIEPICTVGPNQSCRHSLVDQELNEFLHIYEELVRSRFSAITDTLKTLSIYQHELDFVTRAQRIAMDHLHYKLPLNLLEDSWVSGLNLRALHSYCIFRSFKECIAKARFDQASWRERNALNTNFLHSCGYHTVNISPCADGRLQGLLSFVLRLVPSEAVYVKAYAGAMFNIEEDITNWAHRELERLTGGLPGDEDRNYLKIAVYHYSSSNPSHEGCAAHGSDNKKAVEAALMRLNELRAAINNTYGRGAAPDILLIGVDTDIDSIRVHIPDVNGDIHSHRFVDSGDLYRESLGMTQEAARMYIADAVTKAECQNGLVHNKGKMAAGMRSLVFGLLEANLSQIEYVIQYHAGRYAVIGHNERFICAGEAMNELHLRNKFYFAHLNTVEEGAIHLDVGIKIFTNLNIKHGLAIPILVHYHYSSRVPGARERVIQRCRRVKAAIEARYSQLHEKGLLYCQIAISDKAGSERCTFIEDEIIEAEH
;
A
#
# COMPACT_ATOMS: atom_id res chain seq x y z
N MET A 1 14.05 56.36 2.16
CA MET A 1 14.36 55.20 3.04
C MET A 1 13.06 54.57 3.48
N SER A 2 12.67 53.46 2.85
CA SER A 2 11.90 52.39 3.50
C SER A 2 11.91 51.21 2.54
N MET A 3 12.30 50.06 3.05
CA MET A 3 12.69 48.86 2.32
C MET A 3 11.47 48.10 1.81
N ALA A 4 11.56 47.59 0.59
CA ALA A 4 10.72 46.51 0.10
C ALA A 4 11.37 45.19 0.53
N GLU A 5 10.68 44.42 1.38
CA GLU A 5 11.07 43.07 1.74
C GLU A 5 10.81 42.15 0.54
N ASN A 6 11.89 41.67 -0.07
CA ASN A 6 11.87 40.61 -1.06
C ASN A 6 11.44 39.30 -0.40
N PHE A 7 10.32 38.75 -0.87
CA PHE A 7 9.98 37.34 -0.66
C PHE A 7 11.11 36.46 -1.22
N SER A 8 11.83 35.78 -0.34
CA SER A 8 12.75 34.72 -0.73
C SER A 8 11.94 33.55 -1.27
N VAL A 9 12.08 33.29 -2.58
CA VAL A 9 11.66 32.03 -3.18
C VAL A 9 12.52 30.94 -2.55
N ASP A 10 11.91 30.07 -1.75
CA ASP A 10 12.56 28.86 -1.25
C ASP A 10 13.01 28.02 -2.43
N THR A 11 14.31 28.07 -2.72
CA THR A 11 14.96 27.24 -3.71
C THR A 11 14.89 25.79 -3.24
N VAL A 12 14.09 24.99 -3.92
CA VAL A 12 14.07 23.52 -3.79
C VAL A 12 15.51 23.00 -3.85
N PRO A 13 15.96 22.14 -2.90
CA PRO A 13 17.31 21.58 -2.95
C PRO A 13 17.51 20.83 -4.27
N HIS A 14 18.55 21.20 -5.02
CA HIS A 14 18.99 20.45 -6.19
C HIS A 14 19.56 19.11 -5.72
N ILE A 15 18.87 18.02 -6.05
CA ILE A 15 19.36 16.65 -5.87
C ILE A 15 19.79 16.14 -7.23
N GLU A 16 20.93 15.46 -7.26
CA GLU A 16 21.42 14.81 -8.47
C GLU A 16 20.37 13.82 -8.98
N PRO A 17 19.90 13.95 -10.22
CA PRO A 17 18.97 12.98 -10.77
C PRO A 17 19.67 11.62 -10.86
N ILE A 18 18.97 10.55 -10.47
CA ILE A 18 19.47 9.15 -10.51
C ILE A 18 20.03 8.79 -11.89
N CYS A 19 19.50 9.46 -12.92
CA CYS A 19 20.03 9.42 -14.26
C CYS A 19 19.93 10.81 -14.90
N THR A 20 21.08 11.41 -15.23
CA THR A 20 21.16 12.60 -16.09
C THR A 20 21.04 12.18 -17.54
N VAL A 21 19.89 12.44 -18.16
CA VAL A 21 19.65 12.13 -19.56
C VAL A 21 20.06 13.31 -20.44
N GLY A 22 21.09 13.15 -21.26
CA GLY A 22 21.33 14.07 -22.39
C GLY A 22 20.20 13.96 -23.42
N PRO A 23 19.95 14.98 -24.26
CA PRO A 23 18.74 15.07 -25.12
C PRO A 23 18.50 13.89 -26.09
N ASN A 24 19.47 12.98 -26.27
CA ASN A 24 19.37 11.77 -27.12
C ASN A 24 19.73 10.46 -26.40
N GLN A 25 19.81 10.43 -25.07
CA GLN A 25 20.03 9.20 -24.31
C GLN A 25 18.72 8.74 -23.66
N SER A 26 18.61 7.45 -23.36
CA SER A 26 17.53 6.91 -22.51
C SER A 26 18.19 6.10 -21.42
N CYS A 27 17.84 6.32 -20.15
CA CYS A 27 18.25 5.44 -19.07
C CYS A 27 17.63 4.08 -19.34
N ARG A 28 18.45 3.12 -19.78
CA ARG A 28 18.04 1.74 -19.99
C ARG A 28 19.03 0.87 -19.27
N HIS A 29 18.59 0.29 -18.17
CA HIS A 29 19.38 -0.59 -17.36
C HIS A 29 19.21 -2.04 -17.86
N SER A 30 20.31 -2.78 -18.02
CA SER A 30 20.33 -4.10 -18.67
C SER A 30 19.57 -5.20 -17.92
N LEU A 31 19.26 -4.98 -16.64
CA LEU A 31 18.45 -5.86 -15.79
C LEU A 31 16.96 -5.49 -15.73
N VAL A 32 16.51 -4.44 -16.45
CA VAL A 32 15.11 -4.02 -16.39
C VAL A 32 14.23 -4.88 -17.28
N ASP A 33 13.12 -5.35 -16.71
CA ASP A 33 12.05 -5.99 -17.48
C ASP A 33 11.09 -4.93 -18.03
N GLN A 34 11.38 -4.48 -19.26
CA GLN A 34 10.64 -3.41 -19.93
C GLN A 34 9.18 -3.78 -20.20
N GLU A 35 8.92 -5.01 -20.61
CA GLU A 35 7.57 -5.45 -20.94
C GLU A 35 6.72 -5.63 -19.68
N LEU A 36 7.32 -6.06 -18.55
CA LEU A 36 6.62 -6.03 -17.26
C LEU A 36 6.29 -4.59 -16.83
N ASN A 37 7.19 -3.64 -17.06
CA ASN A 37 6.93 -2.22 -16.82
C ASN A 37 5.77 -1.70 -17.68
N GLU A 38 5.71 -2.06 -18.95
CA GLU A 38 4.59 -1.71 -19.82
C GLU A 38 3.25 -2.28 -19.32
N PHE A 39 3.21 -3.55 -18.90
CA PHE A 39 2.00 -4.14 -18.33
C PHE A 39 1.57 -3.48 -17.02
N LEU A 40 2.52 -3.15 -16.14
CA LEU A 40 2.24 -2.42 -14.90
C LEU A 40 1.77 -0.99 -15.18
N HIS A 41 2.28 -0.35 -16.23
CA HIS A 41 1.83 0.98 -16.66
C HIS A 41 0.40 0.96 -17.18
N ILE A 42 0.07 0.01 -18.06
CA ILE A 42 -1.30 -0.20 -18.55
C ILE A 42 -2.24 -0.43 -17.37
N TYR A 43 -1.84 -1.27 -16.41
CA TYR A 43 -2.61 -1.51 -15.20
C TYR A 43 -2.81 -0.23 -14.37
N GLU A 44 -1.76 0.58 -14.17
CA GLU A 44 -1.85 1.86 -13.46
C GLU A 44 -2.85 2.82 -14.13
N GLU A 45 -2.76 2.99 -15.45
CA GLU A 45 -3.65 3.85 -16.24
C GLU A 45 -5.11 3.37 -16.21
N LEU A 46 -5.34 2.06 -16.37
CA LEU A 46 -6.68 1.46 -16.27
C LEU A 46 -7.32 1.71 -14.91
N VAL A 47 -6.57 1.54 -13.82
CA VAL A 47 -7.10 1.78 -12.47
C VAL A 47 -7.26 3.29 -12.22
N ARG A 48 -6.34 4.16 -12.68
CA ARG A 48 -6.45 5.62 -12.50
C ARG A 48 -7.62 6.22 -13.27
N SER A 49 -7.85 5.80 -14.51
CA SER A 49 -8.91 6.32 -15.38
C SER A 49 -10.32 6.17 -14.78
N ARG A 50 -10.57 5.08 -14.06
CA ARG A 50 -11.86 4.84 -13.36
C ARG A 50 -12.19 5.86 -12.27
N PHE A 51 -11.17 6.57 -11.76
CA PHE A 51 -11.37 7.63 -10.76
C PHE A 51 -11.29 9.02 -11.37
N SER A 52 -10.42 9.26 -12.36
CA SER A 52 -10.28 10.59 -12.97
C SER A 52 -11.55 11.04 -13.67
N ALA A 53 -12.33 10.12 -14.24
CA ALA A 53 -13.61 10.41 -14.90
C ALA A 53 -14.69 10.94 -13.95
N ILE A 54 -14.57 10.74 -12.62
CA ILE A 54 -15.60 11.08 -11.64
C ILE A 54 -15.85 12.59 -11.61
N THR A 55 -14.80 13.39 -11.43
CA THR A 55 -14.92 14.83 -11.22
C THR A 55 -15.57 15.52 -12.42
N ASP A 56 -15.11 15.20 -13.63
CA ASP A 56 -15.64 15.84 -14.84
C ASP A 56 -17.06 15.37 -15.17
N THR A 57 -17.39 14.11 -14.85
CA THR A 57 -18.77 13.63 -14.91
C THR A 57 -19.66 14.43 -13.97
N LEU A 58 -19.28 14.60 -12.71
CA LEU A 58 -20.09 15.34 -11.73
C LEU A 58 -20.23 16.83 -12.07
N LYS A 59 -19.17 17.47 -12.59
CA LYS A 59 -19.26 18.83 -13.14
C LYS A 59 -20.28 18.91 -14.27
N THR A 60 -20.24 17.94 -15.20
CA THR A 60 -21.20 17.87 -16.30
C THR A 60 -22.63 17.72 -15.80
N LEU A 61 -22.88 16.86 -14.81
CA LEU A 61 -24.21 16.71 -14.22
C LEU A 61 -24.71 17.99 -13.55
N SER A 62 -23.84 18.73 -12.87
CA SER A 62 -24.21 19.99 -12.21
C SER A 62 -24.75 21.06 -13.16
N ILE A 63 -24.36 21.01 -14.44
CA ILE A 63 -24.84 21.93 -15.49
C ILE A 63 -26.29 21.64 -15.87
N TYR A 64 -26.68 20.36 -15.90
CA TYR A 64 -28.00 19.91 -16.40
C TYR A 64 -29.05 19.70 -15.30
N GLN A 65 -28.72 19.94 -14.03
CA GLN A 65 -29.56 19.59 -12.88
C GLN A 65 -30.99 20.18 -12.85
N HIS A 66 -31.27 21.19 -13.69
CA HIS A 66 -32.57 21.86 -13.77
C HIS A 66 -33.37 21.50 -15.03
N GLU A 67 -32.88 20.57 -15.85
CA GLU A 67 -33.62 20.07 -17.01
C GLU A 67 -34.71 19.05 -16.62
N LEU A 68 -35.82 19.03 -17.35
CA LEU A 68 -36.96 18.15 -17.06
C LEU A 68 -36.61 16.66 -17.17
N ASP A 69 -35.67 16.30 -18.03
CA ASP A 69 -35.19 14.93 -18.26
C ASP A 69 -33.87 14.64 -17.52
N PHE A 70 -33.48 15.47 -16.55
CA PHE A 70 -32.20 15.40 -15.86
C PHE A 70 -31.86 14.00 -15.35
N VAL A 71 -32.79 13.31 -14.67
CA VAL A 71 -32.52 11.97 -14.10
C VAL A 71 -32.11 10.98 -15.19
N THR A 72 -32.86 10.92 -16.30
CA THR A 72 -32.57 10.04 -17.43
C THR A 72 -31.24 10.41 -18.08
N ARG A 73 -31.00 11.71 -18.29
CA ARG A 73 -29.75 12.23 -18.86
C ARG A 73 -28.55 11.93 -17.97
N ALA A 74 -28.67 12.11 -16.67
CA ALA A 74 -27.63 11.86 -15.68
C ALA A 74 -27.24 10.38 -15.64
N GLN A 75 -28.22 9.47 -15.68
CA GLN A 75 -27.96 8.04 -15.76
C GLN A 75 -27.24 7.65 -17.04
N ARG A 76 -27.59 8.24 -18.18
CA ARG A 76 -26.89 8.02 -19.45
C ARG A 76 -25.43 8.48 -19.38
N ILE A 77 -25.19 9.70 -18.92
CA ILE A 77 -23.83 10.25 -18.78
C ILE A 77 -23.00 9.37 -17.83
N ALA A 78 -23.57 8.94 -16.71
CA ALA A 78 -22.89 8.06 -15.77
C ALA A 78 -22.56 6.68 -16.38
N MET A 79 -23.47 6.09 -17.16
CA MET A 79 -23.19 4.84 -17.87
C MET A 79 -22.10 5.00 -18.93
N ASP A 80 -22.10 6.11 -19.67
CA ASP A 80 -21.14 6.38 -20.73
C ASP A 80 -19.73 6.64 -20.18
N HIS A 81 -19.61 7.40 -19.09
CA HIS A 81 -18.31 7.82 -18.54
C HIS A 81 -17.79 6.95 -17.37
N LEU A 82 -18.69 6.43 -16.54
CA LEU A 82 -18.34 5.69 -15.31
C LEU A 82 -18.68 4.20 -15.40
N HIS A 83 -19.52 3.80 -16.36
CA HIS A 83 -19.99 2.43 -16.58
C HIS A 83 -20.82 1.84 -15.43
N TYR A 84 -21.46 2.71 -14.64
CA TYR A 84 -22.43 2.33 -13.62
C TYR A 84 -23.49 3.40 -13.42
N LYS A 85 -24.63 3.00 -12.85
CA LYS A 85 -25.72 3.90 -12.49
C LYS A 85 -25.44 4.67 -11.21
N LEU A 86 -25.99 5.88 -11.14
CA LEU A 86 -26.01 6.71 -9.94
C LEU A 86 -27.26 6.38 -9.09
N PRO A 87 -27.22 6.63 -7.77
CA PRO A 87 -28.36 6.36 -6.90
C PRO A 87 -29.48 7.36 -7.18
N LEU A 88 -30.69 6.85 -7.46
CA LEU A 88 -31.84 7.66 -7.92
C LEU A 88 -32.26 8.73 -6.91
N ASN A 89 -32.25 8.38 -5.63
CA ASN A 89 -32.57 9.30 -4.54
C ASN A 89 -31.63 10.52 -4.45
N LEU A 90 -30.41 10.45 -5.02
CA LEU A 90 -29.52 11.62 -5.12
C LEU A 90 -29.76 12.47 -6.38
N LEU A 91 -30.61 12.01 -7.30
CA LEU A 91 -30.92 12.70 -8.55
C LEU A 91 -32.34 13.29 -8.58
N GLU A 92 -33.34 12.61 -8.03
CA GLU A 92 -34.76 12.96 -8.18
C GLU A 92 -35.11 14.34 -7.57
N ASP A 93 -34.56 14.66 -6.40
CA ASP A 93 -34.86 15.91 -5.68
C ASP A 93 -33.86 17.04 -5.99
N SER A 94 -32.96 16.87 -6.97
CA SER A 94 -31.89 17.83 -7.26
C SER A 94 -32.39 19.20 -7.70
N TRP A 95 -33.62 19.29 -8.21
CA TRP A 95 -34.21 20.55 -8.65
C TRP A 95 -34.58 21.50 -7.51
N VAL A 96 -34.81 20.98 -6.29
CA VAL A 96 -35.18 21.77 -5.11
C VAL A 96 -33.94 22.26 -4.36
N SER A 97 -33.08 21.34 -3.95
CA SER A 97 -31.93 21.62 -3.06
C SER A 97 -30.60 21.79 -3.82
N GLY A 98 -30.62 21.63 -5.13
CA GLY A 98 -29.41 21.40 -5.92
C GLY A 98 -28.91 19.96 -5.79
N LEU A 99 -28.02 19.58 -6.71
CA LEU A 99 -27.39 18.26 -6.74
C LEU A 99 -26.43 18.08 -5.55
N ASN A 100 -26.60 17.02 -4.76
CA ASN A 100 -25.68 16.70 -3.66
C ASN A 100 -24.36 16.10 -4.20
N LEU A 101 -23.50 16.99 -4.72
CA LEU A 101 -22.22 16.64 -5.31
C LEU A 101 -21.28 15.94 -4.32
N ARG A 102 -21.38 16.23 -3.02
CA ARG A 102 -20.55 15.61 -1.98
C ARG A 102 -20.90 14.13 -1.78
N ALA A 103 -22.19 13.81 -1.70
CA ALA A 103 -22.69 12.44 -1.62
C ALA A 103 -22.38 11.67 -2.91
N LEU A 104 -22.67 12.27 -4.08
CA LEU A 104 -22.40 11.64 -5.37
C LEU A 104 -20.91 11.38 -5.60
N HIS A 105 -20.04 12.33 -5.25
CA HIS A 105 -18.59 12.13 -5.31
C HIS A 105 -18.17 10.94 -4.46
N SER A 106 -18.61 10.87 -3.20
CA SER A 106 -18.27 9.76 -2.31
C SER A 106 -18.79 8.42 -2.84
N TYR A 107 -20.04 8.38 -3.33
CA TYR A 107 -20.62 7.20 -3.98
C TYR A 107 -19.79 6.75 -5.18
N CYS A 108 -19.45 7.65 -6.10
CA CYS A 108 -18.66 7.32 -7.29
C CYS A 108 -17.26 6.82 -6.92
N ILE A 109 -16.62 7.40 -5.90
CA ILE A 109 -15.31 6.92 -5.41
C ILE A 109 -15.42 5.47 -4.93
N PHE A 110 -16.39 5.14 -4.08
CA PHE A 110 -16.57 3.78 -3.60
C PHE A 110 -16.97 2.83 -4.73
N ARG A 111 -17.87 3.25 -5.62
CA ARG A 111 -18.33 2.41 -6.72
C ARG A 111 -17.21 2.13 -7.72
N SER A 112 -16.44 3.13 -8.12
CA SER A 112 -15.24 2.93 -8.95
C SER A 112 -14.21 2.03 -8.28
N PHE A 113 -14.04 2.15 -6.97
CA PHE A 113 -13.17 1.25 -6.22
C PHE A 113 -13.70 -0.21 -6.23
N LYS A 114 -15.00 -0.42 -6.00
CA LYS A 114 -15.63 -1.75 -6.12
C LYS A 114 -15.47 -2.35 -7.53
N GLU A 115 -15.59 -1.52 -8.57
CA GLU A 115 -15.33 -1.95 -9.95
C GLU A 115 -13.87 -2.39 -10.16
N CYS A 116 -12.90 -1.69 -9.57
CA CYS A 116 -11.50 -2.10 -9.60
C CYS A 116 -11.29 -3.46 -8.91
N ILE A 117 -11.94 -3.71 -7.77
CA ILE A 117 -11.85 -4.99 -7.07
C ILE A 117 -12.48 -6.11 -7.91
N ALA A 118 -13.66 -5.88 -8.49
CA ALA A 118 -14.33 -6.86 -9.34
C ALA A 118 -13.51 -7.22 -10.60
N LYS A 119 -12.78 -6.25 -11.16
CA LYS A 119 -11.93 -6.42 -12.34
C LYS A 119 -10.48 -6.80 -12.02
N ALA A 120 -10.09 -6.85 -10.75
CA ALA A 120 -8.71 -7.00 -10.30
C ALA A 120 -8.01 -8.22 -10.92
N ARG A 121 -8.66 -9.38 -10.96
CA ARG A 121 -8.06 -10.60 -11.55
C ARG A 121 -7.75 -10.42 -13.04
N PHE A 122 -8.64 -9.78 -13.78
CA PHE A 122 -8.49 -9.56 -15.22
C PHE A 122 -7.43 -8.49 -15.49
N ASP A 123 -7.52 -7.35 -14.81
CA ASP A 123 -6.60 -6.22 -14.97
C ASP A 123 -5.15 -6.60 -14.61
N GLN A 124 -4.97 -7.63 -13.79
CA GLN A 124 -3.67 -8.04 -13.29
C GLN A 124 -3.07 -9.26 -14.00
N ALA A 125 -3.81 -9.91 -14.90
CA ALA A 125 -3.40 -11.18 -15.50
C ALA A 125 -2.02 -11.08 -16.18
N SER A 126 -1.84 -10.07 -17.04
CA SER A 126 -0.63 -9.91 -17.87
C SER A 126 0.64 -9.74 -17.05
N TRP A 127 0.64 -8.91 -16.01
CA TRP A 127 1.84 -8.70 -15.19
C TRP A 127 2.06 -9.82 -14.17
N ARG A 128 1.00 -10.50 -13.70
CA ARG A 128 1.12 -11.60 -12.73
C ARG A 128 1.84 -12.81 -13.32
N GLU A 129 1.56 -13.15 -14.58
CA GLU A 129 2.16 -14.31 -15.25
C GLU A 129 3.65 -14.11 -15.56
N ARG A 130 4.06 -12.86 -15.79
CA ARG A 130 5.45 -12.52 -16.15
C ARG A 130 6.38 -12.40 -14.95
N ASN A 131 5.84 -12.05 -13.79
CA ASN A 131 6.65 -11.66 -12.66
C ASN A 131 7.37 -12.87 -12.02
N ALA A 132 8.70 -12.77 -11.93
CA ALA A 132 9.58 -13.84 -11.50
C ALA A 132 9.48 -14.16 -9.99
N LEU A 133 9.23 -13.15 -9.15
CA LEU A 133 9.17 -13.35 -7.70
C LEU A 133 7.76 -13.81 -7.28
N ASN A 134 7.44 -15.04 -7.65
CA ASN A 134 6.19 -15.72 -7.33
C ASN A 134 6.36 -16.69 -6.14
N THR A 135 5.28 -17.40 -5.77
CA THR A 135 5.30 -18.36 -4.65
C THR A 135 6.40 -19.42 -4.78
N ASN A 136 6.69 -19.92 -5.99
CA ASN A 136 7.74 -20.93 -6.17
C ASN A 136 9.12 -20.36 -5.86
N PHE A 137 9.37 -19.09 -6.20
CA PHE A 137 10.61 -18.40 -5.82
C PHE A 137 10.71 -18.21 -4.30
N LEU A 138 9.61 -17.82 -3.63
CA LEU A 138 9.61 -17.71 -2.16
C LEU A 138 9.85 -19.06 -1.48
N HIS A 139 9.25 -20.13 -2.01
CA HIS A 139 9.44 -21.49 -1.54
C HIS A 139 10.88 -21.98 -1.76
N SER A 140 11.52 -21.62 -2.87
CA SER A 140 12.94 -21.93 -3.12
C SER A 140 13.88 -21.12 -2.23
N CYS A 141 13.44 -19.94 -1.76
CA CYS A 141 14.10 -19.17 -0.71
C CYS A 141 13.87 -19.73 0.70
N GLY A 142 13.06 -20.79 0.85
CA GLY A 142 12.80 -21.45 2.12
C GLY A 142 11.63 -20.87 2.92
N TYR A 143 10.73 -20.11 2.31
CA TYR A 143 9.60 -19.48 3.01
C TYR A 143 8.25 -20.02 2.56
N HIS A 144 7.44 -20.52 3.50
CA HIS A 144 6.03 -20.89 3.25
C HIS A 144 5.08 -19.71 3.47
N THR A 145 5.55 -18.66 4.15
CA THR A 145 4.77 -17.44 4.37
C THR A 145 5.69 -16.23 4.46
N VAL A 146 5.29 -15.16 3.77
CA VAL A 146 5.94 -13.84 3.82
C VAL A 146 4.90 -12.82 4.27
N ASN A 147 5.01 -12.35 5.51
CA ASN A 147 4.17 -11.31 6.09
C ASN A 147 4.90 -9.97 6.05
N ILE A 148 4.35 -9.01 5.33
CA ILE A 148 4.94 -7.69 5.07
C ILE A 148 4.09 -6.63 5.78
N SER A 149 4.73 -5.83 6.64
CA SER A 149 4.10 -4.71 7.31
C SER A 149 4.72 -3.37 6.93
N PRO A 150 4.16 -2.67 5.93
CA PRO A 150 4.59 -1.32 5.61
C PRO A 150 3.95 -0.26 6.50
N CYS A 151 4.48 0.95 6.41
CA CYS A 151 3.75 2.14 6.82
C CYS A 151 2.39 2.22 6.09
N ALA A 152 1.36 2.71 6.77
CA ALA A 152 0.03 2.93 6.19
C ALA A 152 -0.06 4.14 5.22
N ASP A 153 1.07 4.77 4.91
CA ASP A 153 1.20 5.81 3.89
C ASP A 153 0.70 5.29 2.54
N GLY A 154 -0.17 6.07 1.87
CA GLY A 154 -0.76 5.71 0.58
C GLY A 154 0.27 5.45 -0.51
N ARG A 155 1.49 6.00 -0.38
CA ARG A 155 2.58 5.79 -1.34
C ARG A 155 3.11 4.35 -1.33
N LEU A 156 2.92 3.60 -0.23
CA LEU A 156 3.33 2.19 -0.13
C LEU A 156 2.27 1.20 -0.59
N GLN A 157 1.13 1.64 -1.13
CA GLN A 157 0.09 0.72 -1.60
C GLN A 157 0.44 -0.05 -2.87
N GLY A 158 1.40 0.45 -3.65
CA GLY A 158 2.01 -0.28 -4.75
C GLY A 158 3.15 -1.21 -4.32
N LEU A 159 3.47 -1.30 -3.02
CA LEU A 159 4.69 -1.96 -2.52
C LEU A 159 4.87 -3.36 -3.09
N LEU A 160 3.83 -4.18 -3.05
CA LEU A 160 3.96 -5.59 -3.40
C LEU A 160 4.28 -5.77 -4.89
N SER A 161 3.40 -5.29 -5.78
CA SER A 161 3.48 -5.58 -7.21
C SER A 161 4.39 -4.63 -7.99
N PHE A 162 4.59 -3.40 -7.53
CA PHE A 162 5.45 -2.41 -8.18
C PHE A 162 6.85 -2.39 -7.55
N VAL A 163 6.94 -2.09 -6.26
CA VAL A 163 8.24 -1.82 -5.60
C VAL A 163 9.05 -3.11 -5.41
N LEU A 164 8.45 -4.14 -4.82
CA LEU A 164 9.10 -5.41 -4.54
C LEU A 164 8.98 -6.42 -5.67
N ARG A 165 8.14 -6.14 -6.67
CA ARG A 165 7.82 -7.06 -7.77
C ARG A 165 7.47 -8.45 -7.27
N LEU A 166 6.68 -8.56 -6.22
CA LEU A 166 6.15 -9.84 -5.73
C LEU A 166 4.74 -10.09 -6.30
N VAL A 167 4.48 -11.34 -6.65
CA VAL A 167 3.14 -11.77 -7.09
C VAL A 167 2.24 -11.99 -5.87
N PRO A 168 1.04 -11.40 -5.82
CA PRO A 168 0.08 -11.67 -4.75
C PRO A 168 -0.33 -13.15 -4.73
N SER A 169 -0.25 -13.78 -3.57
CA SER A 169 -0.64 -15.18 -3.38
C SER A 169 -1.05 -15.44 -1.92
N GLU A 170 -1.57 -16.64 -1.64
CA GLU A 170 -1.93 -17.05 -0.26
C GLU A 170 -0.72 -17.12 0.68
N ALA A 171 0.50 -17.25 0.13
CA ALA A 171 1.73 -17.23 0.92
C ALA A 171 2.18 -15.81 1.31
N VAL A 172 1.59 -14.76 0.73
CA VAL A 172 2.03 -13.38 0.95
C VAL A 172 0.93 -12.56 1.61
N TYR A 173 1.22 -12.05 2.81
CA TYR A 173 0.33 -11.19 3.57
C TYR A 173 0.89 -9.77 3.59
N VAL A 174 0.03 -8.77 3.35
CA VAL A 174 0.39 -7.37 3.51
C VAL A 174 -0.56 -6.74 4.53
N LYS A 175 -0.02 -6.24 5.64
CA LYS A 175 -0.78 -5.55 6.68
C LYS A 175 -0.08 -4.26 7.07
N ALA A 176 -0.63 -3.14 6.63
CA ALA A 176 -0.05 -1.83 6.84
C ALA A 176 -0.44 -1.23 8.21
N TYR A 177 0.49 -0.53 8.85
CA TYR A 177 0.28 0.16 10.14
C TYR A 177 0.98 1.51 10.08
N ALA A 178 0.45 2.59 10.69
CA ALA A 178 1.18 3.86 10.62
C ALA A 178 2.57 3.72 11.26
N GLY A 179 3.60 4.20 10.55
CA GLY A 179 4.98 4.04 10.98
C GLY A 179 5.52 2.62 10.98
N ALA A 180 4.86 1.67 10.30
CA ALA A 180 5.16 0.23 10.36
C ALA A 180 5.07 -0.35 11.78
N MET A 181 4.26 0.27 12.65
CA MET A 181 4.04 -0.17 14.03
C MET A 181 3.01 -1.30 14.10
N PHE A 182 3.36 -2.46 13.56
CA PHE A 182 2.47 -3.62 13.53
C PHE A 182 2.16 -4.17 14.93
N ASN A 183 0.97 -4.75 15.07
CA ASN A 183 0.50 -5.31 16.33
C ASN A 183 1.17 -6.67 16.58
N ILE A 184 2.02 -6.73 17.61
CA ILE A 184 2.79 -7.93 17.98
C ILE A 184 1.87 -9.11 18.29
N GLU A 185 0.82 -8.91 19.08
CA GLU A 185 -0.08 -10.00 19.50
C GLU A 185 -0.91 -10.54 18.34
N GLU A 186 -1.34 -9.64 17.46
CA GLU A 186 -2.03 -10.03 16.22
C GLU A 186 -1.10 -10.86 15.33
N ASP A 187 0.17 -10.46 15.19
CA ASP A 187 1.14 -11.18 14.37
C ASP A 187 1.61 -12.50 14.98
N ILE A 188 1.68 -12.62 16.30
CA ILE A 188 1.85 -13.93 16.97
C ILE A 188 0.71 -14.85 16.59
N THR A 189 -0.53 -14.35 16.59
CA THR A 189 -1.71 -15.13 16.21
C THR A 189 -1.65 -15.55 14.74
N ASN A 190 -1.24 -14.63 13.84
CA ASN A 190 -1.08 -14.93 12.41
C ASN A 190 0.03 -15.98 12.18
N TRP A 191 1.17 -15.83 12.84
CA TRP A 191 2.28 -16.78 12.79
C TRP A 191 1.84 -18.16 13.30
N ALA A 192 1.25 -18.23 14.48
CA ALA A 192 0.82 -19.50 15.09
C ALA A 192 -0.21 -20.23 14.23
N HIS A 193 -1.12 -19.49 13.58
CA HIS A 193 -2.08 -20.07 12.64
C HIS A 193 -1.40 -20.71 11.43
N ARG A 194 -0.42 -20.02 10.83
CA ARG A 194 0.34 -20.54 9.67
C ARG A 194 1.24 -21.71 10.04
N GLU A 195 1.86 -21.68 11.21
CA GLU A 195 2.63 -22.81 11.73
C GLU A 195 1.74 -24.01 12.02
N LEU A 196 0.53 -23.80 12.55
CA LEU A 196 -0.43 -24.88 12.75
C LEU A 196 -0.81 -25.51 11.41
N GLU A 197 -1.13 -24.71 10.38
CA GLU A 197 -1.41 -25.23 9.04
C GLU A 197 -0.22 -26.02 8.48
N ARG A 198 1.02 -25.54 8.64
CA ARG A 198 2.24 -26.27 8.25
C ARG A 198 2.34 -27.63 8.96
N LEU A 199 2.23 -27.63 10.29
CA LEU A 199 2.38 -28.83 11.12
C LEU A 199 1.25 -29.85 10.91
N THR A 200 0.04 -29.40 10.56
CA THR A 200 -1.10 -30.30 10.28
C THR A 200 -1.19 -30.75 8.83
N GLY A 201 -0.23 -30.37 7.97
CA GLY A 201 -0.25 -30.70 6.54
C GLY A 201 -1.24 -29.86 5.71
N GLY A 202 -1.74 -28.75 6.25
CA GLY A 202 -2.53 -27.75 5.53
C GLY A 202 -1.69 -26.93 4.53
N LEU A 203 -0.36 -27.03 4.62
CA LEU A 203 0.62 -26.50 3.66
C LEU A 203 1.47 -27.64 3.11
N PRO A 204 0.97 -28.39 2.10
CA PRO A 204 1.65 -29.58 1.62
C PRO A 204 3.00 -29.24 0.97
N GLY A 205 4.07 -29.92 1.42
CA GLY A 205 5.42 -29.73 0.89
C GLY A 205 6.18 -28.55 1.50
N ASP A 206 5.61 -27.86 2.50
CA ASP A 206 6.19 -26.72 3.22
C ASP A 206 6.83 -27.10 4.57
N GLU A 207 7.04 -28.40 4.83
CA GLU A 207 7.45 -28.91 6.15
C GLU A 207 8.77 -28.32 6.65
N ASP A 208 9.74 -28.12 5.75
CA ASP A 208 11.08 -27.60 6.04
C ASP A 208 11.24 -26.09 5.78
N ARG A 209 10.14 -25.38 5.50
CA ARG A 209 10.16 -23.94 5.23
C ARG A 209 9.83 -23.14 6.48
N ASN A 210 10.25 -21.87 6.49
CA ASN A 210 10.05 -20.95 7.61
C ASN A 210 9.06 -19.82 7.28
N TYR A 211 8.65 -19.11 8.33
CA TYR A 211 7.88 -17.89 8.25
C TYR A 211 8.81 -16.68 8.18
N LEU A 212 8.55 -15.75 7.25
CA LEU A 212 9.29 -14.50 7.14
C LEU A 212 8.40 -13.31 7.52
N LYS A 213 8.87 -12.47 8.44
CA LYS A 213 8.29 -11.16 8.74
C LYS A 213 9.15 -10.04 8.17
N ILE A 214 8.56 -9.19 7.32
CA ILE A 214 9.20 -8.01 6.75
C ILE A 214 8.54 -6.76 7.33
N ALA A 215 9.33 -5.82 7.87
CA ALA A 215 8.86 -4.47 8.18
C ALA A 215 9.35 -3.50 7.11
N VAL A 216 8.49 -2.59 6.66
CA VAL A 216 8.83 -1.63 5.60
C VAL A 216 8.62 -0.19 6.09
N TYR A 217 9.73 0.49 6.39
CA TYR A 217 9.72 1.92 6.65
C TYR A 217 9.86 2.69 5.33
N HIS A 218 9.62 4.00 5.36
CA HIS A 218 9.80 4.83 4.18
C HIS A 218 10.37 6.19 4.53
N TYR A 219 10.93 6.84 3.51
CA TYR A 219 11.49 8.18 3.55
C TYR A 219 11.32 8.85 2.19
N SER A 220 11.58 10.15 2.13
CA SER A 220 11.71 10.91 0.89
C SER A 220 13.16 11.39 0.80
N SER A 221 13.87 11.05 -0.27
CA SER A 221 15.22 11.58 -0.50
C SER A 221 15.19 13.07 -0.84
N SER A 222 14.13 13.56 -1.49
CA SER A 222 14.05 14.96 -1.93
C SER A 222 13.49 15.95 -0.94
N ASN A 223 12.71 15.48 0.03
CA ASN A 223 12.26 16.32 1.12
C ASN A 223 12.23 15.55 2.45
N PRO A 224 13.41 15.17 2.99
CA PRO A 224 13.50 14.30 4.16
C PRO A 224 12.80 14.86 5.40
N SER A 225 12.78 16.18 5.58
CA SER A 225 12.22 16.83 6.77
C SER A 225 10.69 16.99 6.75
N HIS A 226 10.03 16.77 5.60
CA HIS A 226 8.59 17.03 5.47
C HIS A 226 7.81 15.90 4.80
N GLU A 227 8.41 15.17 3.87
CA GLU A 227 7.75 14.13 3.06
C GLU A 227 8.18 12.71 3.43
N GLY A 228 8.86 12.55 4.58
CA GLY A 228 9.15 11.25 5.19
C GLY A 228 7.95 10.67 5.94
N CYS A 229 8.21 9.77 6.89
CA CYS A 229 7.15 9.13 7.66
C CYS A 229 6.54 10.08 8.70
N ALA A 230 5.29 10.54 8.47
CA ALA A 230 4.60 11.45 9.37
C ALA A 230 4.42 10.89 10.81
N ALA A 231 4.22 9.58 10.94
CA ALA A 231 4.09 8.91 12.25
C ALA A 231 5.37 9.03 13.10
N HIS A 232 6.52 9.20 12.46
CA HIS A 232 7.82 9.37 13.09
C HIS A 232 8.35 10.80 12.96
N GLY A 233 7.48 11.77 12.66
CA GLY A 233 7.85 13.18 12.53
C GLY A 233 8.83 13.46 11.38
N SER A 234 8.77 12.68 10.30
CA SER A 234 9.73 12.74 9.18
C SER A 234 11.19 12.48 9.58
N ASP A 235 11.41 11.81 10.71
CA ASP A 235 12.74 11.40 11.17
C ASP A 235 13.05 9.98 10.71
N ASN A 236 13.90 9.87 9.68
CA ASN A 236 14.28 8.59 9.08
C ASN A 236 14.93 7.64 10.08
N LYS A 237 15.73 8.18 11.03
CA LYS A 237 16.41 7.35 12.03
C LYS A 237 15.38 6.72 12.97
N LYS A 238 14.42 7.51 13.46
CA LYS A 238 13.32 6.99 14.29
C LYS A 238 12.49 5.96 13.55
N ALA A 239 12.20 6.18 12.27
CA ALA A 239 11.43 5.22 11.47
C ALA A 239 12.14 3.86 11.34
N VAL A 240 13.45 3.87 11.08
CA VAL A 240 14.29 2.65 11.02
C VAL A 240 14.33 1.95 12.37
N GLU A 241 14.64 2.68 13.44
CA GLU A 241 14.79 2.13 14.79
C GLU A 241 13.46 1.55 15.31
N ALA A 242 12.34 2.23 15.08
CA ALA A 242 11.02 1.77 15.49
C ALA A 242 10.60 0.48 14.76
N ALA A 243 10.77 0.43 13.44
CA ALA A 243 10.44 -0.76 12.65
C ALA A 243 11.32 -1.97 13.03
N LEU A 244 12.63 -1.75 13.22
CA LEU A 244 13.55 -2.79 13.68
C LEU A 244 13.21 -3.28 15.09
N MET A 245 12.88 -2.37 16.00
CA MET A 245 12.45 -2.71 17.36
C MET A 245 11.21 -3.61 17.33
N ARG A 246 10.21 -3.30 16.50
CA ARG A 246 9.00 -4.15 16.36
C ARG A 246 9.32 -5.56 15.85
N LEU A 247 10.21 -5.70 14.86
CA LEU A 247 10.66 -7.02 14.39
C LEU A 247 11.30 -7.84 15.51
N ASN A 248 12.17 -7.21 16.32
CA ASN A 248 12.84 -7.87 17.43
C ASN A 248 11.88 -8.23 18.56
N GLU A 249 10.91 -7.37 18.87
CA GLU A 249 9.86 -7.67 19.84
C GLU A 249 9.03 -8.89 19.43
N LEU A 250 8.66 -9.02 18.15
CA LEU A 250 7.94 -10.20 17.65
C LEU A 250 8.77 -11.48 17.82
N ARG A 251 10.05 -11.46 17.41
CA ARG A 251 10.95 -12.62 17.60
C ARG A 251 11.07 -12.98 19.08
N ALA A 252 11.24 -11.99 19.96
CA ALA A 252 11.34 -12.21 21.39
C ALA A 252 10.05 -12.81 21.95
N ALA A 253 8.89 -12.28 21.59
CA ALA A 253 7.60 -12.75 22.06
C ALA A 253 7.31 -14.19 21.63
N ILE A 254 7.59 -14.55 20.36
CA ILE A 254 7.40 -15.91 19.86
C ILE A 254 8.38 -16.88 20.55
N ASN A 255 9.67 -16.56 20.63
CA ASN A 255 10.66 -17.40 21.31
C ASN A 255 10.32 -17.62 22.80
N ASN A 256 9.83 -16.59 23.48
CA ASN A 256 9.48 -16.67 24.90
C ASN A 256 8.20 -17.48 25.14
N THR A 257 7.26 -17.47 24.19
CA THR A 257 5.95 -18.12 24.32
C THR A 257 5.97 -19.57 23.84
N TYR A 258 6.63 -19.85 22.72
CA TYR A 258 6.58 -21.15 22.02
C TYR A 258 7.91 -21.92 22.05
N GLY A 259 8.97 -21.32 22.62
CA GLY A 259 10.27 -21.95 22.79
C GLY A 259 11.36 -21.35 21.90
N ARG A 260 12.61 -21.46 22.37
CA ARG A 260 13.77 -20.93 21.64
C ARG A 260 13.92 -21.61 20.29
N GLY A 261 14.01 -20.82 19.23
CA GLY A 261 14.12 -21.29 17.84
C GLY A 261 12.79 -21.31 17.09
N ALA A 262 11.68 -20.98 17.74
CA ALA A 262 10.38 -20.85 17.08
C ALA A 262 10.21 -19.54 16.32
N ALA A 263 10.99 -18.51 16.65
CA ALA A 263 10.83 -17.19 16.03
C ALA A 263 10.99 -17.21 14.50
N PRO A 264 10.20 -16.41 13.77
CA PRO A 264 10.31 -16.28 12.33
C PRO A 264 11.64 -15.62 11.94
N ASP A 265 12.01 -15.80 10.68
CA ASP A 265 13.02 -14.96 10.04
C ASP A 265 12.48 -13.54 9.89
N ILE A 266 13.38 -12.54 9.94
CA ILE A 266 13.01 -11.13 9.80
C ILE A 266 13.80 -10.44 8.69
N LEU A 267 13.19 -9.44 8.07
CA LEU A 267 13.84 -8.54 7.12
C LEU A 267 13.34 -7.11 7.32
N LEU A 268 14.22 -6.12 7.19
CA LEU A 268 13.87 -4.70 7.23
C LEU A 268 14.15 -4.09 5.86
N ILE A 269 13.14 -3.41 5.31
CA ILE A 269 13.24 -2.71 4.03
C ILE A 269 12.89 -1.23 4.24
N GLY A 270 13.69 -0.35 3.67
CA GLY A 270 13.36 1.07 3.49
C GLY A 270 12.89 1.33 2.07
N VAL A 271 11.91 2.21 1.89
CA VAL A 271 11.49 2.66 0.56
C VAL A 271 11.69 4.17 0.45
N ASP A 272 12.39 4.62 -0.59
CA ASP A 272 12.39 6.01 -1.00
C ASP A 272 11.14 6.30 -1.84
N THR A 273 10.16 6.99 -1.27
CA THR A 273 8.85 7.21 -1.92
C THR A 273 8.89 8.15 -3.12
N ASP A 274 10.03 8.78 -3.40
CA ASP A 274 10.19 9.71 -4.51
C ASP A 274 10.40 8.96 -5.83
N ILE A 275 11.09 7.82 -5.76
CA ILE A 275 11.62 7.04 -6.89
C ILE A 275 11.37 5.54 -6.75
N ASP A 276 10.72 5.13 -5.66
CA ASP A 276 10.43 3.74 -5.28
C ASP A 276 11.67 2.84 -5.21
N SER A 277 12.86 3.40 -4.94
CA SER A 277 14.04 2.59 -4.62
C SER A 277 13.92 1.96 -3.23
N ILE A 278 14.66 0.89 -2.99
CA ILE A 278 14.65 0.16 -1.72
C ILE A 278 16.03 0.11 -1.08
N ARG A 279 16.05 0.17 0.25
CA ARG A 279 17.18 -0.23 1.09
C ARG A 279 16.85 -1.56 1.74
N VAL A 280 17.61 -2.60 1.42
CA VAL A 280 17.45 -3.90 2.07
C VAL A 280 18.51 -4.03 3.15
N HIS A 281 18.09 -4.11 4.42
CA HIS A 281 19.00 -4.32 5.54
C HIS A 281 19.39 -5.79 5.64
N ILE A 282 20.69 -6.06 5.66
CA ILE A 282 21.27 -7.38 5.45
C ILE A 282 21.38 -8.11 6.80
N PRO A 283 20.63 -9.21 7.03
CA PRO A 283 20.73 -9.98 8.26
C PRO A 283 22.10 -10.66 8.39
N ASP A 284 22.56 -10.90 9.62
CA ASP A 284 23.71 -11.75 9.89
C ASP A 284 23.36 -13.26 9.90
N VAL A 285 24.31 -14.10 10.30
CA VAL A 285 24.11 -15.56 10.36
C VAL A 285 23.03 -15.99 11.37
N ASN A 286 22.74 -15.16 12.37
CA ASN A 286 21.72 -15.40 13.39
C ASN A 286 20.36 -14.77 13.01
N GLY A 287 20.29 -14.12 11.84
CA GLY A 287 19.12 -13.36 11.39
C GLY A 287 19.00 -11.99 12.05
N ASP A 288 20.03 -11.50 12.73
CA ASP A 288 20.01 -10.19 13.37
C ASP A 288 20.28 -9.08 12.35
N ILE A 289 19.53 -7.97 12.48
CA ILE A 289 19.57 -6.85 11.54
C ILE A 289 20.21 -5.64 12.21
N HIS A 290 21.11 -4.96 11.49
CA HIS A 290 21.69 -3.68 11.89
C HIS A 290 21.17 -2.53 11.01
N SER A 291 20.87 -1.39 11.63
CA SER A 291 20.30 -0.22 10.94
C SER A 291 21.25 0.40 9.90
N HIS A 292 22.57 0.24 10.05
CA HIS A 292 23.57 0.79 9.12
C HIS A 292 24.10 -0.22 8.11
N ARG A 293 23.64 -1.47 8.14
CA ARG A 293 24.08 -2.55 7.23
C ARG A 293 23.00 -2.81 6.20
N PHE A 294 23.03 -2.08 5.09
CA PHE A 294 22.05 -2.21 4.02
C PHE A 294 22.68 -2.05 2.64
N VAL A 295 21.96 -2.50 1.61
CA VAL A 295 22.26 -2.22 0.21
C VAL A 295 21.12 -1.35 -0.35
N ASP A 296 21.47 -0.24 -0.99
CA ASP A 296 20.52 0.71 -1.59
C ASP A 296 20.41 0.43 -3.11
N SER A 297 19.22 0.10 -3.58
CA SER A 297 18.99 -0.19 -5.00
C SER A 297 19.09 1.05 -5.90
N GLY A 298 18.92 2.25 -5.36
CA GLY A 298 19.13 3.51 -6.09
C GLY A 298 20.60 3.72 -6.43
N ASP A 299 21.49 3.37 -5.51
CA ASP A 299 22.94 3.39 -5.74
C ASP A 299 23.34 2.29 -6.72
N LEU A 300 22.82 1.06 -6.54
CA LEU A 300 23.02 -0.03 -7.50
C LEU A 300 22.62 0.37 -8.91
N TYR A 301 21.41 0.90 -9.10
CA TYR A 301 20.91 1.31 -10.41
C TYR A 301 21.85 2.30 -11.09
N ARG A 302 22.32 3.32 -10.35
CA ARG A 302 23.20 4.38 -10.87
C ARG A 302 24.57 3.83 -11.24
N GLU A 303 25.15 3.01 -10.36
CA GLU A 303 26.51 2.51 -10.50
C GLU A 303 26.63 1.38 -11.52
N SER A 304 25.58 0.58 -11.73
CA SER A 304 25.53 -0.46 -12.77
C SER A 304 24.89 -0.02 -14.09
N LEU A 305 24.53 1.27 -14.22
CA LEU A 305 24.01 1.81 -15.47
C LEU A 305 25.03 1.68 -16.60
N GLY A 306 24.63 1.07 -17.73
CA GLY A 306 25.50 0.82 -18.88
C GLY A 306 26.34 -0.46 -18.79
N MET A 307 26.29 -1.21 -17.69
CA MET A 307 26.89 -2.55 -17.60
C MET A 307 26.08 -3.58 -18.40
N THR A 308 26.74 -4.66 -18.84
CA THR A 308 26.03 -5.84 -19.36
C THR A 308 25.21 -6.52 -18.26
N GLN A 309 24.28 -7.39 -18.64
CA GLN A 309 23.42 -8.09 -17.70
C GLN A 309 24.22 -8.90 -16.66
N GLU A 310 25.26 -9.59 -17.10
CA GLU A 310 26.14 -10.40 -16.25
C GLU A 310 26.96 -9.51 -15.32
N ALA A 311 27.55 -8.44 -15.84
CA ALA A 311 28.34 -7.50 -15.05
C ALA A 311 27.49 -6.79 -13.99
N ALA A 312 26.26 -6.40 -14.33
CA ALA A 312 25.32 -5.79 -13.38
C ALA A 312 24.92 -6.79 -12.27
N ARG A 313 24.63 -8.06 -12.60
CA ARG A 313 24.34 -9.08 -11.57
C ARG A 313 25.53 -9.35 -10.66
N MET A 314 26.74 -9.40 -11.22
CA MET A 314 27.97 -9.51 -10.43
C MET A 314 28.15 -8.28 -9.53
N TYR A 315 27.84 -7.08 -10.02
CA TYR A 315 27.91 -5.85 -9.23
C TYR A 315 26.98 -5.89 -8.01
N ILE A 316 25.72 -6.28 -8.21
CA ILE A 316 24.77 -6.50 -7.11
C ILE A 316 25.34 -7.54 -6.13
N ALA A 317 25.95 -8.61 -6.64
CA ALA A 317 26.48 -9.67 -5.79
C ALA A 317 27.66 -9.25 -4.93
N ASP A 318 28.53 -8.44 -5.48
CA ASP A 318 29.64 -7.85 -4.75
C ASP A 318 29.14 -6.84 -3.72
N ALA A 319 28.11 -6.04 -4.03
CA ALA A 319 27.51 -5.11 -3.08
C ALA A 319 26.89 -5.83 -1.87
N VAL A 320 26.12 -6.90 -2.09
CA VAL A 320 25.57 -7.74 -1.00
C VAL A 320 26.70 -8.37 -0.19
N THR A 321 27.73 -8.90 -0.84
CA THR A 321 28.89 -9.51 -0.15
C THR A 321 29.67 -8.49 0.68
N LYS A 322 29.86 -7.27 0.17
CA LYS A 322 30.48 -6.16 0.90
C LYS A 322 29.67 -5.79 2.14
N ALA A 323 28.34 -5.67 1.99
CA ALA A 323 27.44 -5.40 3.11
C ALA A 323 27.43 -6.54 4.14
N GLU A 324 27.61 -7.80 3.75
CA GLU A 324 27.81 -8.91 4.69
C GLU A 324 29.11 -8.82 5.50
N CYS A 325 30.16 -8.22 4.92
CA CYS A 325 31.46 -8.09 5.57
C CYS A 325 31.61 -6.82 6.41
N GLN A 326 30.65 -5.89 6.37
CA GLN A 326 30.66 -4.70 7.22
C GLN A 326 30.52 -5.10 8.70
N ASN A 327 31.42 -4.58 9.55
CA ASN A 327 31.58 -4.80 11.00
C ASN A 327 32.67 -5.78 11.49
N GLY A 328 33.64 -6.20 10.67
CA GLY A 328 34.87 -6.84 11.17
C GLY A 328 34.69 -8.20 11.88
N LEU A 329 33.50 -8.79 11.81
CA LEU A 329 33.22 -10.15 12.27
C LEU A 329 33.83 -11.14 11.26
N VAL A 330 34.63 -12.06 11.78
CA VAL A 330 35.40 -13.10 11.06
C VAL A 330 34.61 -13.67 9.88
N HIS A 331 35.26 -13.71 8.70
CA HIS A 331 34.78 -14.07 7.35
C HIS A 331 33.81 -15.27 7.18
N ASN A 332 33.54 -16.07 8.23
CA ASN A 332 32.67 -17.25 8.18
C ASN A 332 31.48 -17.24 9.16
N LYS A 333 31.29 -16.21 10.00
CA LYS A 333 30.12 -16.09 10.91
C LYS A 333 29.16 -14.94 10.57
N GLY A 334 29.30 -14.30 9.41
CA GLY A 334 28.52 -13.10 9.04
C GLY A 334 27.61 -13.23 7.82
N LYS A 335 27.59 -14.40 7.17
CA LYS A 335 26.80 -14.62 5.94
C LYS A 335 25.36 -14.98 6.28
N MET A 336 24.41 -14.36 5.59
CA MET A 336 22.99 -14.70 5.75
C MET A 336 22.72 -16.10 5.18
N ALA A 337 21.62 -16.72 5.62
CA ALA A 337 21.18 -18.01 5.07
C ALA A 337 21.01 -17.93 3.54
N ALA A 338 21.33 -19.02 2.83
CA ALA A 338 21.33 -19.02 1.37
C ALA A 338 19.98 -18.61 0.75
N GLY A 339 18.87 -19.05 1.34
CA GLY A 339 17.52 -18.68 0.92
C GLY A 339 17.22 -17.18 1.12
N MET A 340 17.58 -16.62 2.29
CA MET A 340 17.50 -15.18 2.54
C MET A 340 18.35 -14.39 1.54
N ARG A 341 19.56 -14.86 1.24
CA ARG A 341 20.44 -14.25 0.25
C ARG A 341 19.78 -14.20 -1.13
N SER A 342 19.24 -15.32 -1.60
CA SER A 342 18.50 -15.40 -2.87
C SER A 342 17.32 -14.42 -2.90
N LEU A 343 16.56 -14.31 -1.80
CA LEU A 343 15.47 -13.35 -1.69
C LEU A 343 15.97 -11.89 -1.81
N VAL A 344 17.02 -11.53 -1.07
CA VAL A 344 17.62 -10.18 -1.14
C VAL A 344 18.07 -9.85 -2.56
N PHE A 345 18.73 -10.79 -3.25
CA PHE A 345 19.10 -10.61 -4.64
C PHE A 345 17.90 -10.37 -5.55
N GLY A 346 16.88 -11.22 -5.45
CA GLY A 346 15.67 -11.11 -6.24
C GLY A 346 15.00 -9.75 -6.05
N LEU A 347 14.87 -9.30 -4.80
CA LEU A 347 14.27 -8.00 -4.48
C LEU A 347 15.07 -6.82 -5.03
N LEU A 348 16.41 -6.82 -4.88
CA LEU A 348 17.27 -5.75 -5.38
C LEU A 348 17.27 -5.69 -6.92
N GLU A 349 17.45 -6.83 -7.60
CA GLU A 349 17.42 -6.89 -9.07
C GLU A 349 16.06 -6.45 -9.62
N ALA A 350 14.97 -6.97 -9.05
CA ALA A 350 13.64 -6.64 -9.52
C ALA A 350 13.26 -5.18 -9.27
N ASN A 351 13.72 -4.57 -8.17
CA ASN A 351 13.46 -3.17 -7.87
C ASN A 351 14.14 -2.20 -8.86
N LEU A 352 15.22 -2.59 -9.55
CA LEU A 352 15.80 -1.78 -10.63
C LEU A 352 14.77 -1.48 -11.73
N SER A 353 13.87 -2.44 -12.01
CA SER A 353 12.75 -2.23 -12.95
C SER A 353 11.77 -1.19 -12.44
N GLN A 354 11.55 -1.09 -11.12
CA GLN A 354 10.69 -0.06 -10.55
C GLN A 354 11.33 1.32 -10.60
N ILE A 355 12.62 1.43 -10.34
CA ILE A 355 13.32 2.71 -10.48
C ILE A 355 13.21 3.21 -11.93
N GLU A 356 13.47 2.34 -12.92
CA GLU A 356 13.32 2.72 -14.34
C GLU A 356 11.86 3.01 -14.71
N TYR A 357 10.88 2.30 -14.13
CA TYR A 357 9.46 2.59 -14.29
C TYR A 357 9.15 4.04 -13.90
N VAL A 358 9.63 4.48 -12.73
CA VAL A 358 9.41 5.86 -12.27
C VAL A 358 10.11 6.87 -13.17
N ILE A 359 11.34 6.57 -13.61
CA ILE A 359 12.07 7.44 -14.53
C ILE A 359 11.28 7.61 -15.85
N GLN A 360 10.79 6.51 -16.43
CA GLN A 360 10.12 6.49 -17.72
C GLN A 360 8.73 7.11 -17.68
N TYR A 361 7.89 6.75 -16.71
CA TYR A 361 6.46 7.13 -16.70
C TYR A 361 6.15 8.31 -15.78
N HIS A 362 7.13 8.76 -14.98
CA HIS A 362 6.98 9.93 -14.10
C HIS A 362 8.07 10.99 -14.30
N ALA A 363 8.80 10.96 -15.43
CA ALA A 363 9.80 11.97 -15.79
C ALA A 363 10.91 12.15 -14.73
N GLY A 364 11.44 11.03 -14.25
CA GLY A 364 12.53 10.97 -13.28
C GLY A 364 12.09 10.66 -11.86
N ARG A 365 11.07 11.35 -11.33
CA ARG A 365 10.51 11.14 -9.99
C ARG A 365 9.01 11.44 -9.97
N TYR A 366 8.27 10.91 -9.01
CA TYR A 366 6.85 11.23 -8.89
C TYR A 366 6.59 12.73 -8.76
N ALA A 367 5.78 13.28 -9.67
CA ALA A 367 5.39 14.70 -9.66
C ALA A 367 4.62 15.11 -8.39
N VAL A 368 3.81 14.19 -7.86
CA VAL A 368 3.20 14.33 -6.54
C VAL A 368 4.00 13.49 -5.55
N ILE A 369 4.82 14.20 -4.77
CA ILE A 369 5.74 13.63 -3.78
C ILE A 369 4.96 13.11 -2.56
N GLY A 370 3.96 13.86 -2.12
CA GLY A 370 3.14 13.54 -0.96
C GLY A 370 1.84 12.78 -1.26
N HIS A 371 0.84 13.06 -0.42
CA HIS A 371 -0.47 12.40 -0.41
C HIS A 371 -1.36 12.78 -1.61
N ASN A 372 -2.05 11.78 -2.19
CA ASN A 372 -3.01 11.94 -3.29
C ASN A 372 -4.08 10.83 -3.29
N GLU A 373 -4.41 10.33 -2.11
CA GLU A 373 -5.35 9.25 -1.88
C GLU A 373 -6.79 9.68 -2.21
N ARG A 374 -7.62 8.71 -2.61
CA ARG A 374 -9.02 8.95 -3.04
C ARG A 374 -10.04 8.79 -1.93
N PHE A 375 -9.75 7.94 -0.95
CA PHE A 375 -10.58 7.71 0.24
C PHE A 375 -9.76 7.17 1.41
N ILE A 376 -10.37 7.07 2.58
CA ILE A 376 -9.81 6.39 3.76
C ILE A 376 -10.40 4.98 3.83
N CYS A 377 -9.57 3.94 3.91
CA CYS A 377 -10.00 2.59 4.21
C CYS A 377 -9.76 2.33 5.71
N ALA A 378 -10.83 2.14 6.48
CA ALA A 378 -10.79 1.91 7.91
C ALA A 378 -11.12 0.45 8.23
N GLY A 379 -10.30 -0.20 9.07
CA GLY A 379 -10.44 -1.61 9.43
C GLY A 379 -9.32 -2.46 8.83
N GLU A 380 -9.66 -3.40 7.95
CA GLU A 380 -8.70 -4.25 7.24
C GLU A 380 -8.57 -3.83 5.76
N ALA A 381 -7.35 -3.71 5.25
CA ALA A 381 -7.10 -3.34 3.86
C ALA A 381 -7.45 -4.49 2.91
N MET A 382 -7.98 -4.16 1.74
CA MET A 382 -8.16 -5.15 0.67
C MET A 382 -6.83 -5.40 -0.04
N ASN A 383 -6.58 -6.66 -0.38
CA ASN A 383 -5.33 -7.12 -0.99
C ASN A 383 -5.46 -7.29 -2.52
N GLU A 384 -6.61 -6.97 -3.09
CA GLU A 384 -6.88 -7.14 -4.50
C GLU A 384 -6.40 -5.95 -5.35
N LEU A 385 -6.11 -4.79 -4.76
CA LEU A 385 -5.74 -3.57 -5.50
C LEU A 385 -4.39 -3.03 -5.03
N HIS A 386 -3.36 -3.16 -5.88
CA HIS A 386 -1.99 -2.72 -5.57
C HIS A 386 -1.59 -1.52 -6.41
N LEU A 387 -1.80 -0.31 -5.91
CA LEU A 387 -1.38 0.89 -6.64
C LEU A 387 -1.11 2.07 -5.71
N ARG A 388 -0.03 2.80 -5.98
CA ARG A 388 0.41 3.99 -5.24
C ARG A 388 -0.68 5.07 -5.16
N ASN A 389 -0.90 5.60 -3.96
CA ASN A 389 -1.81 6.69 -3.63
C ASN A 389 -3.28 6.42 -4.04
N LYS A 390 -3.84 5.27 -3.65
CA LYS A 390 -5.27 4.97 -3.86
C LYS A 390 -6.14 5.26 -2.66
N PHE A 391 -5.75 4.80 -1.49
CA PHE A 391 -6.45 5.10 -0.25
C PHE A 391 -5.47 5.33 0.88
N TYR A 392 -5.87 6.10 1.89
CA TYR A 392 -5.13 6.13 3.14
C TYR A 392 -5.64 4.96 3.98
N PHE A 393 -4.74 4.13 4.52
CA PHE A 393 -5.16 3.00 5.33
C PHE A 393 -5.14 3.34 6.82
N ALA A 394 -6.28 3.16 7.49
CA ALA A 394 -6.39 3.26 8.93
C ALA A 394 -6.69 1.87 9.50
N HIS A 395 -5.62 1.13 9.82
CA HIS A 395 -5.78 -0.16 10.50
C HIS A 395 -6.39 0.06 11.88
N LEU A 396 -7.51 -0.59 12.15
CA LEU A 396 -8.13 -0.54 13.47
C LEU A 396 -9.00 -1.76 13.70
N ASN A 397 -9.06 -2.20 14.96
CA ASN A 397 -10.04 -3.18 15.38
C ASN A 397 -11.29 -2.52 15.97
N THR A 398 -11.06 -1.42 16.68
CA THR A 398 -12.01 -0.52 17.32
C THR A 398 -11.53 0.91 17.07
N VAL A 399 -12.44 1.89 17.09
CA VAL A 399 -12.05 3.30 16.86
C VAL A 399 -11.18 3.81 18.00
N GLU A 400 -11.41 3.30 19.22
CA GLU A 400 -10.68 3.61 20.44
C GLU A 400 -9.19 3.25 20.31
N GLU A 401 -8.87 2.07 19.79
CA GLU A 401 -7.50 1.62 19.58
C GLU A 401 -6.84 2.27 18.34
N GLY A 402 -7.64 2.63 17.33
CA GLY A 402 -7.16 3.13 16.03
C GLY A 402 -7.32 4.63 15.79
N ALA A 403 -7.77 5.41 16.78
CA ALA A 403 -8.16 6.81 16.60
C ALA A 403 -7.04 7.68 16.00
N ILE A 404 -5.79 7.43 16.41
CA ILE A 404 -4.61 8.17 15.92
C ILE A 404 -4.47 8.03 14.40
N HIS A 405 -4.70 6.82 13.86
CA HIS A 405 -4.63 6.58 12.43
C HIS A 405 -5.75 7.33 11.69
N LEU A 406 -6.98 7.29 12.22
CA LEU A 406 -8.10 8.03 11.63
C LEU A 406 -7.87 9.55 11.65
N ASP A 407 -7.34 10.11 12.74
CA ASP A 407 -7.08 11.55 12.86
C ASP A 407 -6.06 12.04 11.82
N VAL A 408 -5.02 11.25 11.56
CA VAL A 408 -4.05 11.52 10.48
C VAL A 408 -4.74 11.51 9.11
N GLY A 409 -5.57 10.50 8.84
CA GLY A 409 -6.37 10.42 7.61
C GLY A 409 -7.29 11.63 7.43
N ILE A 410 -8.03 12.03 8.47
CA ILE A 410 -8.90 13.22 8.44
C ILE A 410 -8.09 14.49 8.15
N LYS A 411 -6.90 14.64 8.72
CA LYS A 411 -6.01 15.78 8.44
C LYS A 411 -5.57 15.82 6.97
N ILE A 412 -5.20 14.67 6.39
CA ILE A 412 -4.84 14.54 4.98
C ILE A 412 -6.04 14.96 4.10
N PHE A 413 -7.21 14.37 4.33
CA PHE A 413 -8.41 14.60 3.53
C PHE A 413 -9.07 15.97 3.76
N THR A 414 -8.76 16.66 4.86
CA THR A 414 -9.11 18.07 5.03
C THR A 414 -8.44 18.92 3.95
N ASN A 415 -7.18 18.62 3.63
CA ASN A 415 -6.44 19.31 2.57
C ASN A 415 -6.85 18.84 1.18
N LEU A 416 -6.99 17.53 0.96
CA LEU A 416 -7.31 16.96 -0.36
C LEU A 416 -8.77 17.21 -0.79
N ASN A 417 -9.73 17.20 0.14
CA ASN A 417 -11.15 17.22 -0.18
C ASN A 417 -11.87 18.44 0.38
N ILE A 418 -11.82 18.66 1.71
CA ILE A 418 -12.65 19.70 2.36
C ILE A 418 -12.30 21.10 1.83
N LYS A 419 -11.02 21.42 1.65
CA LYS A 419 -10.57 22.70 1.06
C LYS A 419 -11.14 22.97 -0.34
N HIS A 420 -11.54 21.92 -1.06
CA HIS A 420 -12.12 21.99 -2.39
C HIS A 420 -13.65 21.78 -2.39
N GLY A 421 -14.29 21.79 -1.22
CA GLY A 421 -15.74 21.64 -1.07
C GLY A 421 -16.25 20.21 -1.17
N LEU A 422 -15.36 19.22 -1.27
CA LEU A 422 -15.68 17.79 -1.33
C LEU A 422 -15.73 17.17 0.08
N ALA A 423 -16.53 16.12 0.24
CA ALA A 423 -16.56 15.35 1.47
C ALA A 423 -15.40 14.36 1.56
N ILE A 424 -15.13 13.87 2.77
CA ILE A 424 -14.19 12.79 3.06
C ILE A 424 -14.92 11.44 2.92
N PRO A 425 -14.58 10.62 1.91
CA PRO A 425 -15.11 9.27 1.80
C PRO A 425 -14.30 8.31 2.70
N ILE A 426 -15.00 7.60 3.59
CA ILE A 426 -14.45 6.55 4.45
C ILE A 426 -15.12 5.21 4.13
N LEU A 427 -14.34 4.24 3.68
CA LEU A 427 -14.78 2.86 3.52
C LEU A 427 -14.45 2.09 4.78
N VAL A 428 -15.46 1.58 5.48
CA VAL A 428 -15.30 0.67 6.62
C VAL A 428 -15.30 -0.76 6.07
N HIS A 429 -14.15 -1.40 6.09
CA HIS A 429 -13.96 -2.72 5.49
C HIS A 429 -13.33 -3.72 6.46
N TYR A 430 -13.87 -4.94 6.48
CA TYR A 430 -13.32 -6.06 7.24
C TYR A 430 -13.49 -7.36 6.47
N HIS A 431 -12.58 -8.31 6.73
CA HIS A 431 -12.76 -9.66 6.22
C HIS A 431 -13.48 -10.56 7.23
N TYR A 432 -14.17 -11.56 6.70
CA TYR A 432 -14.64 -12.72 7.45
C TYR A 432 -14.16 -14.01 6.75
N SER A 433 -14.40 -15.17 7.35
CA SER A 433 -14.21 -16.45 6.67
C SER A 433 -15.54 -17.19 6.62
N SER A 434 -16.00 -17.56 5.43
CA SER A 434 -17.19 -18.42 5.26
C SER A 434 -17.04 -19.82 5.86
N ARG A 435 -15.80 -20.24 6.18
CA ARG A 435 -15.55 -21.50 6.91
C ARG A 435 -16.01 -21.44 8.37
N VAL A 436 -16.26 -20.25 8.92
CA VAL A 436 -16.64 -20.06 10.32
C VAL A 436 -18.12 -19.66 10.40
N PRO A 437 -19.01 -20.53 10.95
CA PRO A 437 -20.43 -20.22 11.08
C PRO A 437 -20.71 -18.89 11.79
N GLY A 438 -21.60 -18.08 11.22
CA GLY A 438 -22.00 -16.77 11.73
C GLY A 438 -20.93 -15.67 11.64
N ALA A 439 -19.77 -15.93 11.01
CA ALA A 439 -18.68 -14.94 10.95
C ALA A 439 -19.05 -13.72 10.11
N ARG A 440 -19.83 -13.93 9.04
CA ARG A 440 -20.31 -12.86 8.17
C ARG A 440 -21.14 -11.85 8.95
N GLU A 441 -22.12 -12.33 9.71
CA GLU A 441 -23.03 -11.50 10.51
C GLU A 441 -22.27 -10.76 11.62
N ARG A 442 -21.34 -11.44 12.31
CA ARG A 442 -20.48 -10.81 13.34
C ARG A 442 -19.64 -9.68 12.76
N VAL A 443 -19.11 -9.85 11.55
CA VAL A 443 -18.32 -8.82 10.86
C VAL A 443 -19.21 -7.66 10.40
N ILE A 444 -20.42 -7.91 9.88
CA ILE A 444 -21.38 -6.84 9.55
C ILE A 444 -21.69 -5.98 10.79
N GLN A 445 -22.00 -6.63 11.92
CA GLN A 445 -22.27 -5.92 13.17
C GLN A 445 -21.05 -5.14 13.67
N ARG A 446 -19.84 -5.67 13.47
CA ARG A 446 -18.60 -4.95 13.76
C ARG A 446 -18.45 -3.72 12.87
N CYS A 447 -18.63 -3.83 11.56
CA CYS A 447 -18.57 -2.70 10.64
C CYS A 447 -19.55 -1.59 11.03
N ARG A 448 -20.79 -1.96 11.41
CA ARG A 448 -21.80 -1.01 11.88
C ARG A 448 -21.36 -0.26 13.14
N ARG A 449 -20.79 -0.97 14.14
CA ARG A 449 -20.23 -0.32 15.34
C ARG A 449 -19.09 0.64 15.00
N VAL A 450 -18.17 0.23 14.12
CA VAL A 450 -17.04 1.05 13.70
C VAL A 450 -17.53 2.29 12.95
N LYS A 451 -18.47 2.14 12.01
CA LYS A 451 -19.09 3.26 11.30
C LYS A 451 -19.71 4.26 12.28
N ALA A 452 -20.57 3.79 13.19
CA ALA A 452 -21.22 4.65 14.18
C ALA A 452 -20.20 5.38 15.07
N ALA A 453 -19.12 4.72 15.48
CA ALA A 453 -18.05 5.33 16.27
C ALA A 453 -17.26 6.39 15.48
N ILE A 454 -17.00 6.19 14.19
CA ILE A 454 -16.38 7.19 13.31
C ILE A 454 -17.29 8.41 13.17
N GLU A 455 -18.58 8.21 12.89
CA GLU A 455 -19.56 9.28 12.73
C GLU A 455 -19.74 10.07 14.03
N ALA A 456 -19.75 9.41 15.19
CA ALA A 456 -19.81 10.06 16.50
C ALA A 456 -18.55 10.87 16.81
N ARG A 457 -17.36 10.33 16.52
CA ARG A 457 -16.08 11.03 16.75
C ARG A 457 -15.96 12.29 15.92
N TYR A 458 -16.43 12.25 14.68
CA TYR A 458 -16.38 13.37 13.73
C TYR A 458 -17.77 13.94 13.42
N SER A 459 -18.63 14.06 14.46
CA SER A 459 -20.03 14.48 14.34
C SER A 459 -20.18 15.79 13.56
N GLN A 460 -19.33 16.78 13.83
CA GLN A 460 -19.36 18.06 13.12
C GLN A 460 -19.15 17.93 11.60
N LEU A 461 -18.33 16.97 11.14
CA LEU A 461 -18.12 16.72 9.72
C LEU A 461 -19.30 15.94 9.13
N HIS A 462 -19.80 14.96 9.87
CA HIS A 462 -20.93 14.12 9.46
C HIS A 462 -22.22 14.93 9.31
N GLU A 463 -22.60 15.72 10.32
CA GLU A 463 -23.79 16.58 10.33
C GLU A 463 -23.78 17.63 9.19
N LYS A 464 -22.59 18.06 8.75
CA LYS A 464 -22.41 19.01 7.63
C LYS A 464 -22.35 18.34 6.26
N GLY A 465 -22.51 17.01 6.18
CA GLY A 465 -22.36 16.24 4.94
C GLY A 465 -20.95 16.33 4.36
N LEU A 466 -19.93 16.50 5.20
CA LEU A 466 -18.51 16.54 4.83
C LEU A 466 -17.80 15.21 5.09
N LEU A 467 -18.50 14.20 5.60
CA LEU A 467 -17.98 12.86 5.83
C LEU A 467 -19.04 11.83 5.44
N TYR A 468 -18.68 10.88 4.58
CA TYR A 468 -19.56 9.78 4.17
C TYR A 468 -18.89 8.44 4.44
N CYS A 469 -19.60 7.57 5.16
CA CYS A 469 -19.15 6.22 5.48
C CYS A 469 -19.93 5.16 4.66
N GLN A 470 -19.19 4.29 3.96
CA GLN A 470 -19.73 3.10 3.30
C GLN A 470 -19.18 1.85 3.98
N ILE A 471 -20.04 0.87 4.27
CA ILE A 471 -19.61 -0.44 4.76
C ILE A 471 -19.37 -1.38 3.58
N ALA A 472 -18.26 -2.11 3.61
CA ALA A 472 -18.00 -3.24 2.74
C ALA A 472 -17.43 -4.43 3.51
N ILE A 473 -17.65 -5.65 3.02
CA ILE A 473 -17.04 -6.87 3.57
C ILE A 473 -16.44 -7.73 2.46
N SER A 474 -15.46 -8.55 2.82
CA SER A 474 -14.85 -9.54 1.94
C SER A 474 -14.65 -10.87 2.65
N ASP A 475 -14.74 -11.97 1.91
CA ASP A 475 -14.49 -13.31 2.43
C ASP A 475 -13.04 -13.74 2.15
N LYS A 476 -12.32 -14.19 3.16
CA LYS A 476 -10.96 -14.73 2.99
C LYS A 476 -10.94 -16.05 2.22
N ALA A 477 -12.00 -16.86 2.32
CA ALA A 477 -12.05 -18.21 1.77
C ALA A 477 -12.96 -18.35 0.54
N GLY A 478 -14.04 -17.58 0.47
CA GLY A 478 -15.00 -17.58 -0.63
C GLY A 478 -14.71 -16.51 -1.69
N SER A 479 -15.73 -16.16 -2.48
CA SER A 479 -15.66 -15.20 -3.59
C SER A 479 -16.26 -13.82 -3.28
N GLU A 480 -16.88 -13.63 -2.12
CA GLU A 480 -17.42 -12.32 -1.72
C GLU A 480 -16.27 -11.30 -1.58
N ARG A 481 -16.29 -10.22 -2.36
CA ARG A 481 -15.23 -9.20 -2.38
C ARG A 481 -15.83 -7.81 -2.45
N CYS A 482 -15.44 -6.94 -1.52
CA CYS A 482 -15.90 -5.55 -1.43
C CYS A 482 -17.43 -5.43 -1.58
N THR A 483 -18.18 -6.34 -0.95
CA THR A 483 -19.64 -6.32 -1.00
C THR A 483 -20.14 -5.23 -0.07
N PHE A 484 -20.88 -4.29 -0.65
CA PHE A 484 -21.51 -3.21 0.11
C PHE A 484 -22.64 -3.76 0.96
N ILE A 485 -22.67 -3.29 2.21
CA ILE A 485 -23.74 -3.57 3.15
C ILE A 485 -24.57 -2.31 3.28
N GLU A 486 -25.86 -2.43 3.03
CA GLU A 486 -26.82 -1.35 3.22
C GLU A 486 -27.12 -1.18 4.71
N ASP A 487 -27.33 0.07 5.12
CA ASP A 487 -27.77 0.41 6.47
C ASP A 487 -29.27 0.16 6.63
N GLU A 488 -29.76 -1.01 6.23
CA GLU A 488 -31.06 -1.46 6.69
C GLU A 488 -30.89 -1.97 8.12
N ILE A 489 -31.33 -1.13 9.06
CA ILE A 489 -31.73 -1.58 10.39
C ILE A 489 -32.98 -2.42 10.15
N ILE A 490 -32.80 -3.73 10.00
CA ILE A 490 -33.89 -4.65 10.27
C ILE A 490 -34.11 -4.51 11.77
N GLU A 491 -35.07 -3.66 12.15
CA GLU A 491 -35.72 -3.79 13.46
C GLU A 491 -36.23 -5.23 13.51
N ALA A 492 -35.54 -6.06 14.28
CA ALA A 492 -36.04 -7.37 14.59
C ALA A 492 -37.27 -7.17 15.48
N GLU A 493 -38.44 -7.07 14.86
CA GLU A 493 -39.68 -7.46 15.49
C GLU A 493 -39.53 -8.94 15.88
N HIS A 494 -39.28 -9.21 17.16
CA HIS A 494 -40.04 -10.12 18.02
C HIS A 494 -39.40 -10.27 19.41
#